data_AF-A0A151CH40-F1
#
_entry.id   AF-A0A151CH40-F1
#
_cell.length_a   1.000
_cell.length_b   1.000
_cell.length_c   1.000
_cell.angle_alpha   90.00
_cell.angle_beta   90.00
_cell.angle_gamma   90.00
#
_symmetry.space_group_name_H-M   'P 1'
#
loop_
_entity.id
_entity.type
_entity.pdbx_description
1 polymer ?
#
loop_
_entity_poly.entity_id
_entity_poly.type
_entity_poly.pdbx_seq_one_letter_code
_entity_poly.pdbx_strand_id
1 'polypeptide(L)'
;MHFSDEDIYKAVRHHLPSVNEYVESHGGAIKLLGVKDGTVYIELTGTCHGCAMSLMTTKMVVQKKLRELIHPELTVVNVDGTAENALPEEYYSEEEEAEEEKEEVSIWDKVKSVFVKGAL
;
A
#
# COMPACT_ATOMS: atom_id res chain seq x y z
N MET A 1 10.22 -10.18 14.03
CA MET A 1 9.02 -10.50 13.22
C MET A 1 9.20 -11.86 12.54
N HIS A 2 8.19 -12.76 12.58
CA HIS A 2 8.25 -14.08 11.91
C HIS A 2 7.33 -14.19 10.67
N PHE A 3 6.50 -13.17 10.41
CA PHE A 3 5.59 -13.11 9.26
C PHE A 3 6.29 -12.52 8.06
N SER A 4 5.91 -12.96 6.85
CA SER A 4 6.39 -12.38 5.60
C SER A 4 5.76 -11.00 5.36
N ASP A 5 6.42 -10.15 4.56
CA ASP A 5 5.86 -8.84 4.19
C ASP A 5 4.56 -8.98 3.39
N GLU A 6 4.42 -10.05 2.61
CA GLU A 6 3.18 -10.42 1.90
C GLU A 6 2.03 -10.70 2.89
N ASP A 7 2.26 -11.54 3.90
CA ASP A 7 1.23 -11.87 4.89
C ASP A 7 0.80 -10.62 5.67
N ILE A 8 1.77 -9.79 6.05
CA ILE A 8 1.51 -8.54 6.75
C ILE A 8 0.73 -7.59 5.85
N TYR A 9 1.12 -7.45 4.59
CA TYR A 9 0.42 -6.60 3.63
C TYR A 9 -1.03 -7.06 3.47
N LYS A 10 -1.28 -8.34 3.26
CA LYS A 10 -2.64 -8.91 3.13
C LYS A 10 -3.47 -8.67 4.40
N ALA A 11 -2.87 -8.86 5.58
CA ALA A 11 -3.52 -8.59 6.85
C ALA A 11 -3.86 -7.09 7.01
N VAL A 12 -2.92 -6.20 6.69
CA VAL A 12 -3.15 -4.75 6.70
C VAL A 12 -4.26 -4.39 5.73
N ARG A 13 -4.19 -4.86 4.47
CA ARG A 13 -5.19 -4.62 3.43
C ARG A 13 -6.60 -5.01 3.88
N HIS A 14 -6.72 -6.16 4.57
CA HIS A 14 -7.97 -6.65 5.13
C HIS A 14 -8.53 -5.77 6.25
N HIS A 15 -7.67 -5.28 7.15
CA HIS A 15 -8.09 -4.49 8.32
C HIS A 15 -8.12 -2.98 8.10
N LEU A 16 -7.47 -2.47 7.06
CA LEU A 16 -7.35 -1.04 6.77
C LEU A 16 -8.70 -0.31 6.66
N PRO A 17 -9.77 -0.89 6.06
CA PRO A 17 -11.07 -0.23 6.01
C PRO A 17 -11.62 0.16 7.38
N SER A 18 -11.42 -0.70 8.40
CA SER A 18 -11.86 -0.41 9.78
C SER A 18 -11.06 0.72 10.41
N VAL A 19 -9.77 0.82 10.09
CA VAL A 19 -8.92 1.91 10.57
C VAL A 19 -9.24 3.21 9.82
N ASN A 20 -9.58 3.11 8.54
CA ASN A 20 -9.88 4.24 7.67
C ASN A 20 -11.16 4.96 8.11
N GLU A 21 -12.18 4.27 8.62
CA GLU A 21 -13.40 4.88 9.16
C GLU A 21 -13.10 5.96 10.23
N TYR A 22 -12.12 5.69 11.12
CA TYR A 22 -11.69 6.67 12.11
C TYR A 22 -11.03 7.90 11.46
N VAL A 23 -10.17 7.70 10.45
CA VAL A 23 -9.45 8.79 9.78
C VAL A 23 -10.41 9.62 8.90
N GLU A 24 -11.35 8.97 8.23
CA GLU A 24 -12.40 9.62 7.43
C GLU A 24 -13.31 10.51 8.28
N SER A 25 -13.64 10.09 9.51
CA SER A 25 -14.42 10.92 10.44
C SER A 25 -13.71 12.23 10.83
N HIS A 26 -12.39 12.33 10.59
CA HIS A 26 -11.57 13.53 10.82
C HIS A 26 -11.21 14.25 9.50
N GLY A 27 -11.76 13.82 8.36
CA GLY A 27 -11.57 14.44 7.05
C GLY A 27 -10.31 13.99 6.30
N GLY A 28 -9.68 12.89 6.71
CA GLY A 28 -8.53 12.29 6.02
C GLY A 28 -8.87 10.96 5.34
N ALA A 29 -7.88 10.36 4.71
CA ALA A 29 -7.94 8.97 4.27
C ALA A 29 -6.55 8.33 4.31
N ILE A 30 -6.51 6.99 4.34
CA ILE A 30 -5.26 6.21 4.35
C ILE A 30 -5.11 5.47 3.02
N LYS A 31 -3.98 5.66 2.35
CA LYS A 31 -3.56 4.81 1.23
C LYS A 31 -2.44 3.87 1.72
N LEU A 32 -2.60 2.57 1.49
CA LEU A 32 -1.52 1.59 1.71
C LEU A 32 -0.58 1.61 0.51
N LEU A 33 0.71 1.77 0.76
CA LEU A 33 1.74 1.77 -0.28
C LEU A 33 2.48 0.43 -0.34
N GLY A 34 2.82 -0.12 0.82
CA GLY A 34 3.57 -1.36 0.88
C GLY A 34 4.00 -1.77 2.27
N VAL A 35 4.71 -2.89 2.35
CA VAL A 35 5.30 -3.41 3.58
C VAL A 35 6.76 -3.81 3.32
N LYS A 36 7.65 -3.48 4.26
CA LYS A 36 9.04 -3.96 4.26
C LYS A 36 9.50 -4.26 5.68
N ASP A 37 10.00 -5.46 5.92
CA ASP A 37 10.54 -5.91 7.21
C ASP A 37 9.58 -5.63 8.39
N GLY A 38 8.28 -5.82 8.19
CA GLY A 38 7.23 -5.52 9.17
C GLY A 38 6.96 -4.03 9.44
N THR A 39 7.51 -3.14 8.62
CA THR A 39 7.14 -1.73 8.55
C THR A 39 6.11 -1.53 7.45
N VAL A 40 4.95 -0.98 7.83
CA VAL A 40 3.85 -0.65 6.94
C VAL A 40 4.00 0.80 6.49
N TYR A 41 4.06 1.00 5.19
CA TYR A 41 4.14 2.30 4.56
C TYR A 41 2.77 2.73 4.08
N ILE A 42 2.32 3.89 4.56
CA ILE A 42 1.05 4.49 4.20
C ILE A 42 1.24 5.92 3.74
N GLU A 43 0.26 6.44 3.02
CA GLU A 43 0.13 7.87 2.74
C GLU A 43 -1.17 8.37 3.38
N LEU A 44 -1.05 9.32 4.30
CA LEU A 44 -2.17 10.04 4.89
C LEU A 44 -2.55 11.23 4.00
N THR A 45 -3.78 11.21 3.49
CA THR A 45 -4.32 12.24 2.60
C THR A 45 -5.45 13.02 3.28
N GLY A 46 -5.90 14.12 2.66
CA GLY A 46 -7.00 14.95 3.15
C GLY A 46 -6.57 16.03 4.15
N THR A 47 -7.47 16.39 5.08
CA THR A 47 -7.26 17.47 6.08
C THR A 47 -6.04 17.22 6.96
N CYS A 48 -5.69 15.95 7.16
CA CYS A 48 -4.52 15.55 7.94
C CYS A 48 -3.20 16.04 7.31
N HIS A 49 -3.11 16.20 5.98
CA HIS A 49 -1.85 16.54 5.30
C HIS A 49 -1.30 17.94 5.67
N GLY A 50 -2.16 18.88 6.10
CA GLY A 50 -1.79 20.29 6.27
C GLY A 50 -1.24 20.69 7.65
N CYS A 51 -1.24 19.79 8.65
CA CYS A 51 -0.80 20.11 10.02
C CYS A 51 0.06 18.98 10.61
N ALA A 52 1.34 19.27 10.85
CA ALA A 52 2.32 18.30 11.34
C ALA A 52 1.90 17.60 12.65
N MET A 53 1.27 18.33 13.58
CA MET A 53 0.79 17.73 14.83
C MET A 53 -0.35 16.74 14.59
N SER A 54 -1.28 17.05 13.66
CA SER A 54 -2.39 16.16 13.34
C SER A 54 -1.91 14.90 12.64
N LEU A 55 -0.93 15.00 11.74
CA LEU A 55 -0.30 13.84 11.10
C LEU A 55 0.30 12.88 12.12
N MET A 56 1.08 13.41 13.07
CA MET A 56 1.72 12.59 14.09
C MET A 56 0.69 11.85 14.96
N THR A 57 -0.36 12.54 15.41
CA THR A 57 -1.41 11.91 16.20
C THR A 57 -2.17 10.83 15.43
N THR A 58 -2.55 11.11 14.18
CA THR A 58 -3.30 10.16 13.35
C THR A 58 -2.44 8.92 13.06
N LYS A 59 -1.17 9.10 12.69
CA LYS A 59 -0.22 8.00 12.48
C LYS A 59 -0.10 7.10 13.72
N MET A 60 -0.03 7.69 14.92
CA MET A 60 0.02 6.93 16.17
C MET A 60 -1.24 6.11 16.42
N VAL A 61 -2.43 6.66 16.14
CA VAL A 61 -3.69 5.91 16.27
C VAL A 61 -3.75 4.77 15.26
N VAL A 62 -3.40 5.02 14.00
CA VAL A 62 -3.32 3.99 12.95
C VAL A 62 -2.39 2.86 13.37
N GLN A 63 -1.16 3.19 13.80
CA GLN A 63 -0.20 2.20 14.26
C GLN A 63 -0.72 1.39 15.45
N LYS A 64 -1.33 2.06 16.44
CA LYS A 64 -1.94 1.37 17.58
C LYS A 64 -3.02 0.38 17.14
N LYS A 65 -3.88 0.78 16.21
CA LYS A 65 -4.97 -0.08 15.71
C LYS A 65 -4.46 -1.27 14.90
N LEU A 66 -3.50 -1.05 14.01
CA LEU A 66 -2.89 -2.16 13.25
C LEU A 66 -2.15 -3.13 14.18
N ARG A 67 -1.51 -2.64 15.25
CA ARG A 67 -0.91 -3.49 16.28
C ARG A 67 -1.93 -4.32 17.05
N GLU A 68 -3.08 -3.73 17.39
CA GLU A 68 -4.19 -4.43 18.06
C GLU A 68 -4.81 -5.52 17.19
N LEU A 69 -4.91 -5.29 15.86
CA LEU A 69 -5.58 -6.19 14.93
C LEU A 69 -4.67 -7.28 14.35
N ILE A 70 -3.37 -6.97 14.17
CA ILE A 70 -2.45 -7.83 13.40
C ILE A 70 -1.32 -8.31 14.29
N HIS A 71 -0.43 -7.42 14.73
CA HIS A 71 0.74 -7.81 15.51
C HIS A 71 1.38 -6.64 16.29
N PRO A 72 1.77 -6.81 17.56
CA PRO A 72 2.28 -5.72 18.41
C PRO A 72 3.62 -5.11 17.93
N GLU A 73 4.42 -5.85 17.16
CA GLU A 73 5.72 -5.37 16.65
C GLU A 73 5.62 -4.49 15.39
N LEU A 74 4.44 -4.34 14.76
CA LEU A 74 4.31 -3.56 13.53
C LEU A 74 4.76 -2.11 13.71
N THR A 75 5.43 -1.56 12.70
CA THR A 75 5.76 -0.13 12.63
C THR A 75 5.00 0.51 11.49
N VAL A 76 4.57 1.77 11.63
CA VAL A 76 3.89 2.51 10.57
C VAL A 76 4.66 3.79 10.25
N VAL A 77 4.96 3.97 8.98
CA VAL A 77 5.58 5.17 8.41
C VAL A 77 4.56 5.85 7.49
N ASN A 78 4.37 7.16 7.70
CA ASN A 78 3.58 7.98 6.78
C ASN A 78 4.53 8.60 5.76
N VAL A 79 4.41 8.23 4.49
CA VAL A 79 5.19 8.80 3.40
C VAL A 79 4.67 10.19 3.08
N ASP A 80 5.52 11.21 3.30
CA ASP A 80 5.16 12.63 3.21
C ASP A 80 6.05 13.43 2.23
N GLY A 81 6.88 12.74 1.45
CA GLY A 81 7.81 13.34 0.50
C GLY A 81 9.11 13.86 1.12
N THR A 82 9.31 13.72 2.43
CA THR A 82 10.59 13.98 3.07
C THR A 82 11.54 12.78 2.95
N ALA A 83 12.85 13.03 3.03
CA ALA A 83 13.86 11.96 2.96
C ALA A 83 13.79 11.00 4.16
N GLU A 84 13.34 11.48 5.32
CA GLU A 84 13.22 10.67 6.55
C GLU A 84 12.03 9.71 6.54
N ASN A 85 10.97 10.03 5.78
CA ASN A 85 9.78 9.21 5.63
C ASN A 85 9.59 8.75 4.17
N ALA A 86 10.68 8.44 3.47
CA ALA A 86 10.59 7.93 2.10
C ALA A 86 10.14 6.47 2.08
N LEU A 87 9.46 6.09 0.99
CA LEU A 87 9.24 4.69 0.65
C LEU A 87 10.59 4.05 0.26
N PRO A 88 10.93 2.85 0.75
CA PRO A 88 12.19 2.19 0.38
C PRO A 88 12.18 1.76 -1.08
N GLU A 89 13.35 1.48 -1.65
CA GLU A 89 13.47 0.99 -3.03
C GLU A 89 12.86 -0.41 -3.22
N GLU A 90 12.91 -1.24 -2.18
CA GLU A 90 12.30 -2.57 -2.17
C GLU A 90 11.25 -2.67 -1.07
N TYR A 91 10.02 -2.98 -1.45
CA TYR A 91 8.89 -3.27 -0.56
C TYR A 91 7.92 -4.22 -1.24
N TYR A 92 7.17 -4.98 -0.46
CA TYR A 92 6.05 -5.75 -0.97
C TYR A 92 4.83 -4.85 -1.21
N SER A 93 4.22 -4.95 -2.39
CA SER A 93 2.90 -4.40 -2.70
C SER A 93 2.17 -5.28 -3.71
N GLU A 94 0.84 -5.23 -3.73
CA GLU A 94 0.03 -6.01 -4.70
C GLU A 94 0.11 -5.49 -6.15
N GLU A 95 0.92 -4.47 -6.45
CA GLU A 95 0.99 -3.89 -7.81
C GLU A 95 1.85 -4.74 -8.79
N GLU A 96 2.65 -5.71 -8.33
CA GLU A 96 3.54 -6.53 -9.18
C GLU A 96 2.83 -7.59 -10.04
N GLU A 97 1.66 -8.12 -9.64
CA GLU A 97 0.95 -9.13 -10.46
C GLU A 97 0.22 -8.51 -11.68
N ALA A 98 0.01 -7.19 -11.71
CA ALA A 98 -0.76 -6.53 -12.76
C ALA A 98 0.07 -6.10 -13.98
N GLU A 99 1.41 -6.17 -13.92
CA GLU A 99 2.30 -5.76 -15.02
C GLU A 99 2.72 -6.95 -15.89
N GLU A 100 3.02 -8.11 -15.29
CA GLU A 100 3.42 -9.32 -16.04
C GLU A 100 2.27 -9.91 -16.87
N GLU A 101 1.04 -9.96 -16.34
CA GLU A 101 -0.13 -10.42 -17.12
C GLU A 101 -0.47 -9.49 -18.30
N LYS A 102 -0.24 -8.18 -18.17
CA LYS A 102 -0.52 -7.22 -19.25
C LYS A 102 0.49 -7.32 -20.39
N GLU A 103 1.76 -7.59 -20.10
CA GLU A 103 2.75 -7.80 -21.15
C GLU A 103 2.50 -9.09 -21.92
N GLU A 104 2.25 -10.22 -21.24
CA GLU A 104 2.04 -11.51 -21.91
C GLU A 104 0.76 -11.53 -22.77
N VAL A 105 -0.34 -10.96 -22.26
CA VAL A 105 -1.61 -10.85 -23.02
C VAL A 105 -1.47 -9.90 -24.22
N SER A 106 -0.77 -8.77 -24.05
CA SER A 106 -0.49 -7.80 -25.13
C SER A 106 0.40 -8.37 -26.25
N ILE A 107 1.36 -9.24 -25.89
CA ILE A 107 2.20 -9.95 -26.84
C ILE A 107 1.35 -10.92 -27.68
N TRP A 108 0.46 -11.70 -27.05
CA TRP A 108 -0.41 -12.64 -27.77
C TRP A 108 -1.44 -11.94 -28.67
N ASP A 109 -2.00 -10.80 -28.25
CA ASP A 109 -2.91 -10.00 -29.06
C ASP A 109 -2.21 -9.43 -30.31
N LYS A 110 -0.96 -8.97 -30.18
CA LYS A 110 -0.16 -8.53 -31.32
C LYS A 110 0.19 -9.69 -32.26
N VAL A 111 0.62 -10.84 -31.74
CA VAL A 111 1.00 -12.00 -32.56
C VAL A 111 -0.20 -12.56 -33.32
N LYS A 112 -1.37 -12.70 -32.68
CA LYS A 112 -2.60 -13.15 -33.36
C LYS A 112 -3.02 -12.20 -34.48
N SER A 113 -2.86 -10.89 -34.28
CA SER A 113 -3.22 -9.89 -35.30
C SER A 113 -2.35 -9.94 -36.56
N VAL A 114 -1.10 -10.39 -36.43
CA VAL A 114 -0.15 -10.55 -37.54
C VAL A 114 -0.43 -11.85 -38.32
N PHE A 115 -0.74 -12.94 -37.61
CA PHE A 115 -0.99 -14.24 -38.25
C PHE A 115 -2.32 -14.31 -39.03
N VAL A 116 -3.34 -13.51 -38.68
CA VAL A 116 -4.64 -13.49 -39.38
C VAL A 116 -4.59 -12.77 -40.74
N LYS A 117 -3.62 -11.88 -40.98
CA LYS A 117 -3.52 -11.08 -42.23
C LYS A 117 -2.77 -11.76 -43.38
N GLY A 118 -2.28 -13.00 -43.20
CA GLY A 118 -1.48 -13.73 -44.18
C GLY A 118 -2.22 -14.82 -44.97
N ALA A 119 -3.54 -14.98 -44.79
CA ALA A 119 -4.34 -15.99 -45.47
C ALA A 119 -5.49 -15.35 -46.27
N LEU A 120 -5.13 -14.66 -47.35
CA LEU A 120 -6.01 -14.29 -48.47
C LEU A 120 -5.16 -14.13 -49.73
#